data_AF-A0A6P8TMB1-F1
#
_entry.id   AF-A0A6P8TMB1-F1
#
_cell.length_a   1.000
_cell.length_b   1.000
_cell.length_c   1.000
_cell.angle_alpha   90.00
_cell.angle_beta   90.00
_cell.angle_gamma   90.00
#
_symmetry.space_group_name_H-M   'P 1'
#
loop_
_entity.id
_entity.type
_entity.pdbx_description
1 polymer ?
#
loop_
_entity_poly.entity_id
_entity_poly.type
_entity_poly.pdbx_seq_one_letter_code
_entity_poly.pdbx_strand_id
1 'polypeptide(L)'
;METSSGFFRLLLEHKGLLCAGNRHQQLNTSFCGFLQKLTMFLLFQSDPAASSCQSDFEEIENLLLHNLPSLCCRLSDWPSRLCDTPGLQLSEYKGPRATQYCMVILLHLAMQHGDRFLPDQTVFPSVVWLLHSVQAQGDCAPPRLVLRSALYLLAATQDKIPNLDGAPLSCISKALSSQSFSSLYIHHPALLHFIYRYPDLVEKFGSLVLELWLTKQTQHTDAEQSMETGEQRESGAEEDKEPDTETRELLTLIEKHPAVLLTLLDMVCSREPPLAGRALGVLEVLLRAQRDFESDLCFSLRPAVLQALQRHSVESMGNGLSQGHAAQVNSLPLLLKLLCVMETSDPPSSSSDSSKMDGVHFKLLYHVSNLAGRLKPSDTESLLPALNFLYCCLSLSPAHCTDRGRG
;
A
#
# COMPACT_ATOMS: atom_id res chain seq x y z
N MET A 1 21.45 12.82 -7.14
CA MET A 1 22.31 13.71 -6.32
C MET A 1 21.39 14.51 -5.41
N GLU A 2 21.04 13.95 -4.26
CA GLU A 2 20.24 14.65 -3.26
C GLU A 2 21.20 15.40 -2.33
N THR A 3 21.22 16.73 -2.42
CA THR A 3 21.86 17.55 -1.40
C THR A 3 20.98 17.50 -0.15
N SER A 4 21.20 16.49 0.69
CA SER A 4 20.61 16.40 2.03
C SER A 4 21.00 17.66 2.79
N SER A 5 20.02 18.54 2.98
CA SER A 5 20.20 19.69 3.83
C SER A 5 20.05 19.20 5.27
N GLY A 6 21.18 18.91 5.91
CA GLY A 6 21.26 18.35 7.27
C GLY A 6 20.81 19.31 8.39
N PHE A 7 19.71 20.03 8.19
CA PHE A 7 19.25 21.08 9.08
C PHE A 7 18.83 20.53 10.45
N PHE A 8 18.04 19.45 10.51
CA PHE A 8 17.66 18.85 11.79
C PHE A 8 18.88 18.37 12.56
N ARG A 9 19.78 17.65 11.87
CA ARG A 9 21.03 17.16 12.46
C ARG A 9 21.86 18.29 13.02
N LEU A 10 22.14 19.31 12.19
CA LEU A 10 22.96 20.45 12.58
C LEU A 10 22.37 21.15 13.80
N LEU A 11 21.08 21.48 13.76
CA LEU A 11 20.41 22.17 14.85
C LEU A 11 20.40 21.36 16.15
N LEU A 12 20.09 20.07 16.07
CA LEU A 12 20.02 19.20 17.25
C LEU A 12 21.41 18.92 17.84
N GLU A 13 22.44 18.73 17.00
CA GLU A 13 23.83 18.60 17.46
C GLU A 13 24.29 19.86 18.19
N HIS A 14 24.05 21.04 17.63
CA HIS A 14 24.44 22.32 18.25
C HIS A 14 23.65 22.59 19.53
N LYS A 15 22.35 22.33 19.54
CA LYS A 15 21.51 22.42 20.73
C LYS A 15 22.00 21.48 21.83
N GLY A 16 22.30 20.22 21.50
CA GLY A 16 22.83 19.24 22.44
C GLY A 16 24.19 19.64 23.02
N LEU A 17 25.07 20.23 22.21
CA LEU A 17 26.40 20.68 22.64
C LEU A 17 26.37 21.95 23.50
N LEU A 18 25.58 22.95 23.08
CA LEU A 18 25.60 24.29 23.68
C LEU A 18 24.60 24.43 24.83
N CYS A 19 23.47 23.73 24.79
CA CYS A 19 22.38 23.91 25.77
C CYS A 19 22.33 22.79 26.83
N ALA A 20 23.14 21.73 26.72
CA ALA A 20 23.20 20.68 27.73
C ALA A 20 23.49 21.23 29.13
N GLY A 21 22.75 20.73 30.13
CA GLY A 21 22.86 21.18 31.52
C GLY A 21 22.35 22.60 31.77
N ASN A 22 21.45 23.11 30.93
CA ASN A 22 20.84 24.44 31.04
C ASN A 22 21.83 25.62 31.00
N ARG A 23 22.97 25.44 30.31
CA ARG A 23 24.06 26.43 30.25
C ARG A 23 23.69 27.72 29.52
N HIS A 24 22.90 27.62 28.45
CA HIS A 24 22.51 28.75 27.60
C HIS A 24 21.00 28.74 27.34
N GLN A 25 20.22 29.24 28.31
CA GLN A 25 18.76 29.19 28.26
C GLN A 25 18.15 30.02 27.12
N GLN A 26 18.65 31.23 26.87
CA GLN A 26 18.14 32.07 25.76
C GLN A 26 18.38 31.40 24.39
N LEU A 27 19.59 30.86 24.19
CA LEU A 27 19.93 30.11 22.98
C LEU A 27 19.07 28.85 22.84
N ASN A 28 18.82 28.16 23.96
CA ASN A 28 17.93 27.00 23.99
C ASN A 28 16.52 27.36 23.50
N THR A 29 15.97 28.47 23.97
CA THR A 29 14.67 29.01 23.53
C THR A 29 14.66 29.32 22.04
N SER A 30 15.72 29.95 21.52
CA SER A 30 15.85 30.22 20.07
C SER A 30 15.88 28.93 19.24
N PHE A 31 16.65 27.92 19.65
CA PHE A 31 16.64 26.61 18.99
C PHE A 31 15.27 25.94 19.04
N CYS A 32 14.59 25.96 20.19
CA CYS A 32 13.24 25.40 20.34
C CYS A 32 12.25 26.10 19.41
N GLY A 33 12.23 27.44 19.40
CA GLY A 33 11.30 28.20 18.57
C GLY A 33 11.51 27.98 17.08
N PHE A 34 12.76 27.84 16.64
CA PHE A 34 13.05 27.48 15.25
C PHE A 34 12.62 26.04 14.94
N LEU A 35 13.00 25.06 15.75
CA LEU A 35 12.65 23.65 15.55
C LEU A 35 11.14 23.45 15.53
N GLN A 36 10.40 24.10 16.43
CA GLN A 36 8.94 24.05 16.46
C GLN A 36 8.35 24.54 15.14
N LYS A 37 8.74 25.74 14.69
CA LYS A 37 8.23 26.33 13.43
C LYS A 37 8.59 25.49 12.21
N LEU A 38 9.82 25.00 12.12
CA LEU A 38 10.25 24.11 11.05
C LEU A 38 9.44 22.82 11.03
N THR A 39 9.30 22.18 12.19
CA THR A 39 8.54 20.92 12.34
C THR A 39 7.09 21.11 11.91
N MET A 40 6.42 22.15 12.41
CA MET A 40 5.04 22.44 12.02
C MET A 40 4.92 22.73 10.53
N PHE A 41 5.83 23.53 9.96
CA PHE A 41 5.83 23.83 8.53
C PHE A 41 5.93 22.58 7.66
N LEU A 42 6.85 21.66 7.98
CA LEU A 42 7.04 20.42 7.22
C LEU A 42 5.87 19.45 7.38
N LEU A 43 5.24 19.41 8.56
CA LEU A 43 4.02 18.63 8.79
C LEU A 43 2.85 19.16 7.95
N PHE A 44 2.67 20.49 7.86
CA PHE A 44 1.64 21.10 7.02
C PHE A 44 1.88 20.86 5.52
N GLN A 45 3.14 20.83 5.07
CA GLN A 45 3.47 20.54 3.67
C GLN A 45 3.23 19.08 3.29
N SER A 46 3.51 18.14 4.20
CA SER A 46 3.47 16.71 3.91
C SER A 46 2.05 16.16 3.74
N ASP A 47 1.04 16.85 4.24
CA ASP A 47 -0.35 16.38 4.16
C ASP A 47 -1.37 17.53 4.06
N PRO A 48 -1.55 18.11 2.86
CA PRO A 48 -2.55 19.15 2.64
C PRO A 48 -3.99 18.63 2.78
N ALA A 49 -4.23 17.32 2.65
CA ALA A 49 -5.54 16.68 2.82
C ALA A 49 -5.89 16.38 4.29
N ALA A 50 -4.88 16.21 5.16
CA ALA A 50 -5.05 16.14 6.61
C ALA A 50 -5.34 17.50 7.27
N SER A 51 -5.39 18.58 6.50
CA SER A 51 -5.86 19.90 6.96
C SER A 51 -7.29 19.88 7.56
N SER A 52 -8.05 18.79 7.36
CA SER A 52 -9.33 18.52 8.01
C SER A 52 -9.24 18.19 9.51
N CYS A 53 -8.05 17.90 10.06
CA CYS A 53 -7.85 17.56 11.47
C CYS A 53 -7.02 18.61 12.21
N GLN A 54 -7.56 19.83 12.32
CA GLN A 54 -6.92 20.95 13.04
C GLN A 54 -6.51 20.60 14.48
N SER A 55 -7.25 19.68 15.14
CA SER A 55 -6.93 19.17 16.48
C SER A 55 -5.59 18.44 16.55
N ASP A 56 -5.23 17.67 15.52
CA ASP A 56 -3.99 16.88 15.51
C ASP A 56 -2.76 17.80 15.46
N PHE A 57 -2.84 18.89 14.71
CA PHE A 57 -1.76 19.88 14.62
C PHE A 57 -1.60 20.69 15.90
N GLU A 58 -2.70 21.08 16.54
CA GLU A 58 -2.66 21.78 17.83
C GLU A 58 -2.09 20.87 18.93
N GLU A 59 -2.42 19.58 18.91
CA GLU A 59 -1.87 18.57 19.82
C GLU A 59 -0.33 18.49 19.69
N ILE A 60 0.16 18.41 18.45
CA ILE A 60 1.59 18.33 18.17
C ILE A 60 2.31 19.65 18.45
N GLU A 61 1.70 20.79 18.14
CA GLU A 61 2.28 22.09 18.47
C GLU A 61 2.49 22.24 19.98
N ASN A 62 1.48 21.87 20.79
CA ASN A 62 1.58 21.86 22.25
C ASN A 62 2.64 20.88 22.75
N LEU A 63 2.71 19.68 22.17
CA LEU A 63 3.71 18.68 22.51
C LEU A 63 5.13 19.18 22.24
N LEU A 64 5.38 19.81 21.08
CA LEU A 64 6.67 20.39 20.72
C LEU A 64 7.03 21.57 21.64
N LEU A 65 6.09 22.48 21.88
CA LEU A 65 6.29 23.67 22.71
C LEU A 65 6.79 23.30 24.13
N HIS A 66 6.20 22.26 24.72
CA HIS A 66 6.48 21.89 26.10
C HIS A 66 7.69 20.98 26.28
N ASN A 67 8.08 20.20 25.25
CA ASN A 67 9.12 19.17 25.40
C ASN A 67 10.40 19.44 24.59
N LEU A 68 10.40 20.31 23.56
CA LEU A 68 11.66 20.75 22.92
C LEU A 68 12.69 21.35 23.89
N PRO A 69 12.30 22.08 24.96
CA PRO A 69 13.26 22.60 25.94
C PRO A 69 14.01 21.50 26.71
N SER A 70 13.40 20.32 26.92
CA SER A 70 14.02 19.19 27.64
C SER A 70 15.02 18.41 26.77
N LEU A 71 14.96 18.56 25.44
CA LEU A 71 15.81 17.89 24.45
C LEU A 71 17.21 18.52 24.34
N CYS A 72 17.92 18.66 25.46
CA CYS A 72 19.28 19.20 25.51
C CYS A 72 20.31 18.08 25.75
N CYS A 73 20.34 17.08 24.88
CA CYS A 73 21.25 15.93 24.95
C CYS A 73 21.89 15.65 23.60
N ARG A 74 22.97 14.84 23.59
CA ARG A 74 23.63 14.47 22.34
C ARG A 74 22.74 13.51 21.56
N LEU A 75 22.82 13.56 20.23
CA LEU A 75 22.08 12.62 19.37
C LEU A 75 22.41 11.15 19.68
N SER A 76 23.64 10.86 20.09
CA SER A 76 24.06 9.52 20.55
C SER A 76 23.23 8.96 21.70
N ASP A 77 22.61 9.84 22.49
CA ASP A 77 21.86 9.46 23.70
C ASP A 77 20.36 9.26 23.40
N TRP A 78 19.92 9.56 22.17
CA TRP A 78 18.51 9.45 21.78
C TRP A 78 18.00 8.01 21.78
N PRO A 79 18.74 7.01 21.27
CA PRO A 79 18.28 5.61 21.31
C PRO A 79 18.00 5.13 22.75
N SER A 80 18.88 5.44 23.71
CA SER A 80 18.65 5.09 25.12
C SER A 80 17.43 5.81 25.68
N ARG A 81 17.25 7.10 25.35
CA ARG A 81 16.09 7.89 25.83
C ARG A 81 14.76 7.43 25.24
N LEU A 82 14.74 7.00 23.98
CA LEU A 82 13.58 6.36 23.37
C LEU A 82 13.26 5.01 24.04
N CYS A 83 14.30 4.32 24.51
CA CYS A 83 14.20 3.05 25.23
C CYS A 83 14.01 3.17 26.75
N ASP A 84 13.87 4.39 27.29
CA ASP A 84 13.61 4.58 28.71
C ASP A 84 12.14 4.28 29.02
N THR A 85 11.85 3.53 30.09
CA THR A 85 10.47 3.37 30.59
C THR A 85 10.13 4.56 31.47
N PRO A 86 9.38 5.57 30.97
CA PRO A 86 8.89 6.62 31.84
C PRO A 86 7.99 6.01 32.92
N GLY A 87 8.02 6.54 34.14
CA GLY A 87 6.99 6.21 35.13
C GLY A 87 5.61 6.74 34.71
N LEU A 88 4.62 6.65 35.60
CA LEU A 88 3.28 7.19 35.40
C LEU A 88 3.31 8.61 34.81
N GLN A 89 2.66 8.80 33.66
CA GLN A 89 2.54 10.10 33.01
C GLN A 89 1.45 10.92 33.73
N LEU A 90 1.86 12.01 34.39
CA LEU A 90 0.95 12.87 35.16
C LEU A 90 0.26 13.95 34.29
N SER A 91 0.67 14.12 33.02
CA SER A 91 0.14 15.12 32.11
C SER A 91 0.27 14.67 30.65
N GLU A 92 -0.79 14.81 29.86
CA GLU A 92 -0.84 14.37 28.45
C GLU A 92 0.28 14.96 27.58
N TYR A 93 0.65 16.22 27.81
CA TYR A 93 1.62 16.96 26.97
C TYR A 93 2.97 17.21 27.63
N LYS A 94 3.20 16.71 28.85
CA LYS A 94 4.43 16.97 29.60
C LYS A 94 4.97 15.71 30.21
N GLY A 95 6.28 15.54 30.06
CA GLY A 95 7.03 14.50 30.75
C GLY A 95 7.92 13.68 29.82
N PRO A 96 8.56 12.63 30.37
CA PRO A 96 9.50 11.81 29.62
C PRO A 96 8.86 11.11 28.41
N ARG A 97 7.60 10.66 28.52
CA ARG A 97 6.86 10.07 27.39
C ARG A 97 6.60 11.08 26.26
N ALA A 98 6.08 12.26 26.59
CA ALA A 98 5.87 13.33 25.61
C ALA A 98 7.19 13.78 24.95
N THR A 99 8.30 13.73 25.69
CA THR A 99 9.64 13.99 25.14
C THR A 99 10.05 12.92 24.11
N GLN A 100 9.76 11.63 24.35
CA GLN A 100 9.99 10.56 23.38
C GLN A 100 9.14 10.76 22.11
N TYR A 101 7.89 11.16 22.27
CA TYR A 101 7.01 11.48 21.14
C TYR A 101 7.56 12.64 20.28
N CYS A 102 8.13 13.69 20.91
CA CYS A 102 8.85 14.73 20.16
C CYS A 102 10.01 14.16 19.35
N MET A 103 10.82 13.28 19.95
CA MET A 103 11.96 12.66 19.25
C MET A 103 11.49 11.87 18.02
N VAL A 104 10.40 11.10 18.14
CA VAL A 104 9.83 10.32 17.03
C VAL A 104 9.40 11.23 15.86
N ILE A 105 8.72 12.34 16.15
CA ILE A 105 8.29 13.30 15.11
C ILE A 105 9.50 13.93 14.42
N LEU A 106 10.50 14.37 15.19
CA LEU A 106 11.72 14.97 14.64
C LEU A 106 12.51 13.97 13.79
N LEU A 107 12.62 12.71 14.24
CA LEU A 107 13.26 11.63 13.48
C LEU A 107 12.52 11.35 12.16
N HIS A 108 11.19 11.28 12.21
CA HIS A 108 10.37 11.04 11.03
C HIS A 108 10.57 12.12 9.97
N LEU A 109 10.43 13.40 10.34
CA LEU A 109 10.58 14.50 9.39
C LEU A 109 12.00 14.59 8.85
N ALA A 110 13.01 14.43 9.71
CA ALA A 110 14.39 14.43 9.26
C ALA A 110 14.63 13.31 8.24
N MET A 111 14.13 12.10 8.50
CA MET A 111 14.26 10.98 7.57
C MET A 111 13.52 11.21 6.25
N GLN A 112 12.31 11.77 6.30
CA GLN A 112 11.52 12.10 5.12
C GLN A 112 12.20 13.14 4.23
N HIS A 113 12.95 14.08 4.82
CA HIS A 113 13.73 15.09 4.10
C HIS A 113 15.21 14.72 3.87
N GLY A 114 15.55 13.43 4.04
CA GLY A 114 16.90 12.92 3.75
C GLY A 114 17.99 13.28 4.77
N ASP A 115 17.63 13.82 5.93
CA ASP A 115 18.53 14.16 7.03
C ASP A 115 18.68 13.00 8.03
N ARG A 116 19.42 11.96 7.62
CA ARG A 116 19.63 10.76 8.43
C ARG A 116 20.71 10.99 9.49
N PHE A 117 20.29 11.33 10.71
CA PHE A 117 21.22 11.58 11.82
C PHE A 117 21.36 10.43 12.83
N LEU A 118 20.52 9.40 12.76
CA LEU A 118 20.68 8.14 13.49
C LEU A 118 20.71 6.96 12.51
N PRO A 119 21.49 5.90 12.79
CA PRO A 119 21.48 4.68 11.99
C PRO A 119 20.16 3.92 12.07
N ASP A 120 19.70 3.34 10.95
CA ASP A 120 18.48 2.53 10.86
C ASP A 120 18.44 1.39 11.92
N GLN A 121 19.59 0.76 12.16
CA GLN A 121 19.79 -0.30 13.17
C GLN A 121 19.52 0.15 14.61
N THR A 122 19.49 1.46 14.86
CA THR A 122 19.16 2.04 16.17
C THR A 122 17.74 2.57 16.20
N VAL A 123 17.30 3.24 15.13
CA VAL A 123 15.97 3.87 15.06
C VAL A 123 14.85 2.83 15.16
N PHE A 124 14.92 1.78 14.34
CA PHE A 124 13.86 0.77 14.30
C PHE A 124 13.63 0.09 15.66
N PRO A 125 14.64 -0.53 16.32
CA PRO A 125 14.40 -1.17 17.61
C PRO A 125 13.96 -0.18 18.69
N SER A 126 14.45 1.07 18.66
CA SER A 126 13.99 2.12 19.58
C SER A 126 12.51 2.46 19.40
N VAL A 127 12.01 2.51 18.16
CA VAL A 127 10.59 2.77 17.87
C VAL A 127 9.73 1.56 18.26
N VAL A 128 10.16 0.34 17.95
CA VAL A 128 9.48 -0.90 18.38
C VAL A 128 9.36 -0.93 19.91
N TRP A 129 10.47 -0.64 20.59
CA TRP A 129 10.51 -0.61 22.04
C TRP A 129 9.57 0.47 22.61
N LEU A 130 9.55 1.66 22.01
CA LEU A 130 8.67 2.74 22.43
C LEU A 130 7.21 2.29 22.40
N LEU A 131 6.74 1.74 21.28
CA LEU A 131 5.37 1.23 21.13
C LEU A 131 5.06 0.14 22.17
N HIS A 132 6.00 -0.78 22.39
CA HIS A 132 5.85 -1.80 23.41
C HIS A 132 5.73 -1.22 24.82
N SER A 133 6.52 -0.21 25.15
CA SER A 133 6.49 0.44 26.47
C SER A 133 5.19 1.21 26.73
N VAL A 134 4.63 1.88 25.71
CA VAL A 134 3.33 2.56 25.80
C VAL A 134 2.24 1.54 26.10
N GLN A 135 2.25 0.41 25.41
CA GLN A 135 1.29 -0.66 25.63
C GLN A 135 1.44 -1.31 27.02
N ALA A 136 2.68 -1.53 27.48
CA ALA A 136 2.95 -2.16 28.77
C ALA A 136 2.52 -1.29 29.97
N GLN A 137 2.51 0.03 29.80
CA GLN A 137 2.08 0.98 30.84
C GLN A 137 0.57 1.12 30.94
N GLY A 138 -0.18 0.59 29.96
CA GLY A 138 -1.62 0.80 29.86
C GLY A 138 -2.01 2.25 29.60
N ASP A 139 -1.05 3.06 29.12
CA ASP A 139 -1.29 4.45 28.74
C ASP A 139 -2.30 4.53 27.58
N CYS A 140 -2.96 5.68 27.45
CA CYS A 140 -3.81 5.99 26.29
C CYS A 140 -3.03 5.77 24.98
N ALA A 141 -3.75 5.42 23.91
CA ALA A 141 -3.16 5.27 22.58
C ALA A 141 -2.32 6.50 22.22
N PRO A 142 -1.13 6.33 21.59
CA PRO A 142 -0.29 7.47 21.23
C PRO A 142 -1.04 8.42 20.29
N PRO A 143 -0.72 9.73 20.32
CA PRO A 143 -1.28 10.71 19.40
C PRO A 143 -1.15 10.25 17.94
N ARG A 144 -2.14 10.55 17.09
CA ARG A 144 -2.20 10.01 15.72
C ARG A 144 -0.93 10.30 14.92
N LEU A 145 -0.46 11.55 14.93
CA LEU A 145 0.75 11.95 14.20
C LEU A 145 2.02 11.30 14.75
N VAL A 146 2.06 10.96 16.03
CA VAL A 146 3.17 10.19 16.63
C VAL A 146 3.13 8.75 16.14
N LEU A 147 1.97 8.10 16.15
CA LEU A 147 1.81 6.73 15.66
C LEU A 147 2.11 6.64 14.15
N ARG A 148 1.64 7.62 13.37
CA ARG A 148 1.95 7.76 11.95
C ARG A 148 3.46 7.94 11.71
N SER A 149 4.11 8.82 12.47
CA SER A 149 5.57 9.00 12.44
C SER A 149 6.33 7.71 12.79
N ALA A 150 5.88 6.99 13.81
CA ALA A 150 6.45 5.71 14.20
C ALA A 150 6.31 4.67 13.09
N LEU A 151 5.13 4.58 12.46
CA LEU A 151 4.88 3.69 11.32
C LEU A 151 5.81 4.00 10.13
N TYR A 152 5.99 5.28 9.79
CA TYR A 152 6.96 5.69 8.77
C TYR A 152 8.36 5.22 9.09
N LEU A 153 8.84 5.49 10.31
CA LEU A 153 10.19 5.14 10.73
C LEU A 153 10.42 3.64 10.67
N LEU A 154 9.47 2.83 11.17
CA LEU A 154 9.54 1.37 11.09
C LEU A 154 9.63 0.92 9.62
N ALA A 155 8.78 1.46 8.76
CA ALA A 155 8.76 1.12 7.35
C ALA A 155 10.06 1.51 6.62
N ALA A 156 10.56 2.73 6.84
CA ALA A 156 11.72 3.27 6.14
C ALA A 156 13.07 2.70 6.61
N THR A 157 13.12 2.09 7.81
CA THR A 157 14.37 1.56 8.39
C THR A 157 14.47 0.04 8.38
N GLN A 158 13.47 -0.67 7.86
CA GLN A 158 13.36 -2.13 7.96
C GLN A 158 14.38 -2.92 7.14
N ASP A 159 14.91 -2.39 6.03
CA ASP A 159 15.55 -3.20 4.97
C ASP A 159 16.74 -4.03 5.44
N LYS A 160 17.49 -3.53 6.43
CA LYS A 160 18.72 -4.17 6.95
C LYS A 160 18.52 -4.85 8.29
N ILE A 161 17.27 -5.01 8.72
CA ILE A 161 16.92 -5.45 10.07
C ILE A 161 16.35 -6.87 9.98
N PRO A 162 16.68 -7.76 10.94
CA PRO A 162 16.04 -9.07 11.00
C PRO A 162 14.52 -8.96 11.11
N ASN A 163 13.80 -9.97 10.64
CA ASN A 163 12.35 -10.02 10.76
C ASN A 163 11.95 -9.98 12.25
N LEU A 164 10.95 -9.16 12.56
CA LEU A 164 10.27 -9.19 13.86
C LEU A 164 9.54 -10.52 14.06
N ASP A 165 9.60 -11.06 15.27
CA ASP A 165 8.89 -12.26 15.69
C ASP A 165 7.98 -12.00 16.91
N GLY A 166 6.88 -12.75 17.02
CA GLY A 166 6.03 -12.82 18.22
C GLY A 166 5.52 -11.49 18.78
N ALA A 167 6.00 -11.11 19.96
CA ALA A 167 5.43 -10.03 20.78
C ALA A 167 5.61 -8.61 20.18
N PRO A 168 6.80 -8.20 19.69
CA PRO A 168 6.99 -6.96 18.94
C PRO A 168 5.98 -6.74 17.81
N LEU A 169 5.73 -7.75 16.98
CA LEU A 169 4.81 -7.66 15.86
C LEU A 169 3.35 -7.53 16.32
N SER A 170 2.98 -8.28 17.36
CA SER A 170 1.67 -8.17 18.01
C SER A 170 1.44 -6.77 18.59
N CYS A 171 2.48 -6.17 19.18
CA CYS A 171 2.44 -4.80 19.70
C CYS A 171 2.18 -3.79 18.59
N ILE A 172 2.94 -3.85 17.49
CA ILE A 172 2.74 -2.97 16.33
C ILE A 172 1.32 -3.16 15.77
N SER A 173 0.88 -4.40 15.60
CA SER A 173 -0.47 -4.70 15.13
C SER A 173 -1.55 -4.05 16.01
N LYS A 174 -1.43 -4.15 17.33
CA LYS A 174 -2.37 -3.52 18.28
C LYS A 174 -2.29 -2.00 18.26
N ALA A 175 -1.09 -1.42 18.15
CA ALA A 175 -0.92 0.02 18.03
C ALA A 175 -1.62 0.54 16.76
N LEU A 176 -1.44 -0.12 15.61
CA LEU A 176 -2.11 0.23 14.36
C LEU A 176 -3.63 0.06 14.41
N SER A 177 -4.13 -0.93 15.16
CA SER A 177 -5.57 -1.13 15.37
C SER A 177 -6.20 -0.15 16.37
N SER A 178 -5.42 0.67 17.08
CA SER A 178 -5.96 1.63 18.07
C SER A 178 -6.74 2.79 17.45
N GLN A 179 -6.53 3.05 16.16
CA GLN A 179 -7.20 4.10 15.38
C GLN A 179 -7.51 3.59 13.97
N SER A 180 -8.24 4.37 13.17
CA SER A 180 -8.50 4.00 11.77
C SER A 180 -7.19 4.00 10.97
N PHE A 181 -6.82 2.88 10.36
CA PHE A 181 -5.58 2.76 9.60
C PHE A 181 -5.51 3.73 8.42
N SER A 182 -6.64 4.09 7.78
CA SER A 182 -6.68 5.11 6.72
C SER A 182 -6.16 6.47 7.18
N SER A 183 -6.32 6.81 8.47
CA SER A 183 -5.79 8.04 9.08
C SER A 183 -4.28 7.98 9.39
N LEU A 184 -3.74 6.76 9.53
CA LEU A 184 -2.32 6.50 9.79
C LEU A 184 -1.53 6.30 8.51
N TYR A 185 -2.22 6.10 7.39
CA TYR A 185 -1.63 5.74 6.11
C TYR A 185 -0.71 6.84 5.58
N ILE A 186 0.45 6.40 5.09
CA ILE A 186 1.44 7.24 4.42
C ILE A 186 1.69 6.65 3.05
N HIS A 187 1.51 7.46 2.02
CA HIS A 187 1.73 7.02 0.65
C HIS A 187 3.24 6.99 0.34
N HIS A 188 3.88 5.87 0.71
CA HIS A 188 5.30 5.66 0.53
C HIS A 188 5.59 4.16 0.30
N PRO A 189 6.41 3.77 -0.69
CA PRO A 189 6.67 2.36 -1.02
C PRO A 189 7.14 1.52 0.17
N ALA A 190 7.98 2.11 1.03
CA ALA A 190 8.47 1.43 2.24
C ALA A 190 7.34 0.94 3.16
N LEU A 191 6.21 1.67 3.27
CA LEU A 191 5.06 1.24 4.08
C LEU A 191 4.39 0.01 3.46
N LEU A 192 4.21 0.01 2.15
CA LEU A 192 3.62 -1.09 1.41
C LEU A 192 4.46 -2.37 1.61
N HIS A 193 5.77 -2.28 1.42
CA HIS A 193 6.68 -3.41 1.69
C HIS A 193 6.70 -3.82 3.16
N PHE A 194 6.58 -2.87 4.11
CA PHE A 194 6.53 -3.19 5.54
C PHE A 194 5.33 -4.07 5.91
N ILE A 195 4.13 -3.70 5.46
CA ILE A 195 2.92 -4.48 5.75
C ILE A 195 3.03 -5.88 5.14
N TYR A 196 3.50 -5.99 3.89
CA TYR A 196 3.59 -7.26 3.17
C TYR A 196 4.74 -8.17 3.57
N ARG A 197 5.73 -7.64 4.30
CA ARG A 197 6.80 -8.42 4.88
C ARG A 197 6.33 -9.36 6.00
N TYR A 198 5.24 -9.02 6.69
CA TYR A 198 4.77 -9.74 7.88
C TYR A 198 3.36 -10.33 7.71
N PRO A 199 3.19 -11.66 7.75
CA PRO A 199 1.89 -12.31 7.56
C PRO A 199 0.77 -11.77 8.48
N ASP A 200 1.06 -11.57 9.76
CA ASP A 200 0.09 -11.04 10.75
C ASP A 200 -0.40 -9.63 10.41
N LEU A 201 0.43 -8.82 9.73
CA LEU A 201 0.04 -7.49 9.27
C LEU A 201 -0.72 -7.57 7.94
N VAL A 202 -0.34 -8.46 7.03
CA VAL A 202 -1.05 -8.72 5.77
C VAL A 202 -2.49 -9.12 6.03
N GLU A 203 -2.71 -10.05 6.97
CA GLU A 203 -4.05 -10.55 7.30
C GLU A 203 -5.00 -9.43 7.73
N LYS A 204 -4.49 -8.42 8.45
CA LYS A 204 -5.30 -7.33 9.02
C LYS A 204 -5.36 -6.08 8.16
N PHE A 205 -4.25 -5.72 7.52
CA PHE A 205 -4.07 -4.42 6.87
C PHE A 205 -3.71 -4.54 5.38
N GLY A 206 -3.45 -5.74 4.86
CA GLY A 206 -3.00 -5.96 3.48
C GLY A 206 -3.99 -5.42 2.43
N SER A 207 -5.26 -5.83 2.50
CA SER A 207 -6.27 -5.31 1.58
C SER A 207 -6.42 -3.79 1.71
N LEU A 208 -6.47 -3.27 2.94
CA LEU A 208 -6.66 -1.85 3.18
C LEU A 208 -5.50 -0.99 2.67
N VAL A 209 -4.24 -1.43 2.84
CA VAL A 209 -3.07 -0.68 2.37
C VAL A 209 -3.00 -0.65 0.84
N LEU A 210 -3.39 -1.73 0.18
CA LEU A 210 -3.50 -1.79 -1.28
C LEU A 210 -4.64 -0.91 -1.81
N GLU A 211 -5.79 -0.88 -1.14
CA GLU A 211 -6.90 0.01 -1.51
C GLU A 211 -6.48 1.48 -1.39
N LEU A 212 -5.81 1.85 -0.30
CA LEU A 212 -5.29 3.20 -0.08
C LEU A 212 -4.17 3.57 -1.08
N TRP A 213 -3.38 2.58 -1.52
CA TRP A 213 -2.38 2.77 -2.56
C TRP A 213 -3.03 3.09 -3.90
N LEU A 214 -3.92 2.23 -4.38
CA LEU A 214 -4.61 2.39 -5.66
C LEU A 214 -5.52 3.64 -5.69
N THR A 215 -6.09 4.03 -4.55
CA THR A 215 -6.94 5.24 -4.48
C THR A 215 -6.16 6.55 -4.58
N LYS A 216 -4.88 6.60 -4.22
CA LYS A 216 -4.09 7.84 -4.32
C LYS A 216 -3.50 8.10 -5.70
N GLN A 217 -3.31 7.05 -6.51
CA GLN A 217 -2.90 7.13 -7.92
C GLN A 217 -3.74 8.16 -8.72
N THR A 218 -5.03 8.33 -8.39
CA THR A 218 -5.92 9.30 -9.06
C THR A 218 -5.62 10.76 -8.75
N GLN A 219 -5.13 11.10 -7.55
CA GLN A 219 -4.90 12.51 -7.19
C GLN A 219 -3.72 13.13 -7.94
N HIS A 220 -2.71 12.32 -8.29
CA HIS A 220 -1.59 12.77 -9.13
C HIS A 220 -1.97 12.82 -10.61
N THR A 221 -2.72 11.83 -11.10
CA THR A 221 -3.10 11.74 -12.52
C THR A 221 -4.10 12.83 -12.94
N ASP A 222 -5.07 13.17 -12.08
CA ASP A 222 -6.06 14.23 -12.38
C ASP A 222 -5.43 15.64 -12.31
N ALA A 223 -4.43 15.84 -11.45
CA ALA A 223 -3.70 17.11 -11.36
C ALA A 223 -2.82 17.36 -12.59
N GLU A 224 -2.16 16.32 -13.10
CA GLU A 224 -1.34 16.39 -14.32
C GLU A 224 -2.21 16.57 -15.58
N GLN A 225 -3.36 15.90 -15.66
CA GLN A 225 -4.31 16.08 -16.78
C GLN A 225 -4.98 17.46 -16.79
N SER A 226 -5.13 18.12 -15.63
CA SER A 226 -5.68 19.48 -15.56
C SER A 226 -4.76 20.56 -16.14
N MET A 227 -3.46 20.28 -16.30
CA MET A 227 -2.49 21.22 -16.90
C MET A 227 -2.29 21.01 -18.41
N GLU A 228 -2.76 19.90 -18.98
CA GLU A 228 -2.62 19.59 -20.42
C GLU A 228 -3.95 19.69 -21.20
N THR A 229 -4.88 20.55 -20.77
CA THR A 229 -6.08 20.81 -21.58
C THR A 229 -5.80 21.90 -22.62
N GLY A 230 -5.22 21.49 -23.74
CA GLY A 230 -5.00 22.39 -24.87
C GLY A 230 -4.36 21.72 -26.08
N GLU A 231 -4.90 20.60 -26.56
CA GLU A 231 -5.07 20.35 -28.01
C GLU A 231 -5.66 18.94 -28.27
N GLN A 232 -6.73 18.92 -29.06
CA GLN A 232 -7.35 17.75 -29.67
C GLN A 232 -6.32 16.81 -30.32
N ARG A 233 -6.30 15.52 -29.96
CA ARG A 233 -5.82 14.47 -30.87
C ARG A 233 -6.72 13.24 -30.86
N GLU A 234 -7.26 13.00 -32.05
CA GLU A 234 -7.95 11.79 -32.49
C GLU A 234 -6.98 10.59 -32.54
N SER A 235 -7.55 9.40 -32.30
CA SER A 235 -7.14 8.05 -32.72
C SER A 235 -5.66 7.75 -33.05
N GLY A 236 -5.07 6.76 -32.35
CA GLY A 236 -3.99 5.93 -32.91
C GLY A 236 -3.01 5.37 -31.90
N ALA A 237 -2.92 4.03 -31.87
CA ALA A 237 -1.86 3.18 -31.28
C ALA A 237 -1.70 3.18 -29.73
N GLU A 238 -2.11 2.06 -29.12
CA GLU A 238 -1.58 1.60 -27.83
C GLU A 238 -0.11 1.20 -28.03
N GLU A 239 0.79 2.17 -28.08
CA GLU A 239 2.23 1.94 -27.95
C GLU A 239 2.60 1.84 -26.46
N ASP A 240 3.48 0.90 -26.13
CA ASP A 240 4.09 0.61 -24.82
C ASP A 240 4.33 1.87 -23.96
N LYS A 241 3.32 2.28 -23.20
CA LYS A 241 3.51 3.24 -22.11
C LYS A 241 4.15 2.47 -20.97
N GLU A 242 5.39 2.82 -20.66
CA GLU A 242 6.09 2.32 -19.48
C GLU A 242 5.18 2.53 -18.25
N PRO A 243 4.98 1.51 -17.39
CA PRO A 243 4.06 1.62 -16.26
C PRO A 243 4.43 2.82 -15.39
N ASP A 244 3.45 3.46 -14.76
CA ASP A 244 3.76 4.53 -13.80
C ASP A 244 4.58 3.99 -12.60
N THR A 245 5.21 4.90 -11.86
CA THR A 245 6.08 4.54 -10.73
C THR A 245 5.34 3.71 -9.68
N GLU A 246 4.07 4.03 -9.38
CA GLU A 246 3.27 3.33 -8.37
C GLU A 246 2.96 1.88 -8.78
N THR A 247 2.68 1.67 -10.06
CA THR A 247 2.48 0.36 -10.67
C THR A 247 3.78 -0.43 -10.67
N ARG A 248 4.93 0.19 -10.99
CA ARG A 248 6.24 -0.47 -10.88
C ARG A 248 6.51 -0.97 -9.47
N GLU A 249 6.25 -0.16 -8.45
CA GLU A 249 6.41 -0.56 -7.05
C GLU A 249 5.52 -1.78 -6.70
N LEU A 250 4.25 -1.77 -7.14
CA LEU A 250 3.36 -2.93 -6.98
C LEU A 250 3.86 -4.18 -7.70
N LEU A 251 4.42 -4.04 -8.90
CA LEU A 251 5.05 -5.17 -9.59
C LEU A 251 6.17 -5.72 -8.72
N THR A 252 7.13 -4.90 -8.25
CA THR A 252 8.23 -5.36 -7.38
C THR A 252 7.74 -5.99 -6.07
N LEU A 253 6.59 -5.55 -5.56
CA LEU A 253 5.96 -6.14 -4.39
C LEU A 253 5.43 -7.54 -4.68
N ILE A 254 4.74 -7.72 -5.82
CA ILE A 254 4.20 -9.02 -6.26
C ILE A 254 5.33 -10.01 -6.49
N GLU A 255 6.47 -9.56 -7.04
CA GLU A 255 7.67 -10.40 -7.21
C GLU A 255 8.15 -10.99 -5.88
N LYS A 256 8.14 -10.17 -4.81
CA LYS A 256 8.57 -10.58 -3.46
C LYS A 256 7.48 -11.36 -2.71
N HIS A 257 6.22 -11.04 -2.96
CA HIS A 257 5.06 -11.53 -2.22
C HIS A 257 3.91 -11.89 -3.18
N PRO A 258 3.93 -13.09 -3.79
CA PRO A 258 2.97 -13.48 -4.82
C PRO A 258 1.51 -13.55 -4.31
N ALA A 259 1.29 -13.65 -2.99
CA ALA A 259 -0.05 -13.59 -2.39
C ALA A 259 -0.80 -12.27 -2.67
N VAL A 260 -0.07 -11.17 -2.93
CA VAL A 260 -0.63 -9.87 -3.35
C VAL A 260 -1.54 -10.03 -4.57
N LEU A 261 -1.19 -10.94 -5.48
CA LEU A 261 -1.93 -11.24 -6.70
C LEU A 261 -3.38 -11.64 -6.40
N LEU A 262 -3.57 -12.53 -5.43
CA LEU A 262 -4.89 -13.00 -5.04
C LEU A 262 -5.68 -11.91 -4.32
N THR A 263 -5.01 -11.02 -3.57
CA THR A 263 -5.66 -9.85 -2.97
C THR A 263 -6.14 -8.87 -4.05
N LEU A 264 -5.33 -8.59 -5.07
CA LEU A 264 -5.73 -7.76 -6.21
C LEU A 264 -6.91 -8.36 -6.98
N LEU A 265 -6.88 -9.67 -7.22
CA LEU A 265 -8.00 -10.36 -7.86
C LEU A 265 -9.28 -10.30 -7.01
N ASP A 266 -9.18 -10.49 -5.69
CA ASP A 266 -10.32 -10.33 -4.80
C ASP A 266 -10.89 -8.90 -4.88
N MET A 267 -10.04 -7.88 -4.98
CA MET A 267 -10.49 -6.50 -5.18
C MET A 267 -11.23 -6.30 -6.50
N VAL A 268 -10.76 -6.90 -7.60
CA VAL A 268 -11.47 -6.88 -8.88
C VAL A 268 -12.88 -7.47 -8.74
N CYS A 269 -13.04 -8.49 -7.90
CA CYS A 269 -14.32 -9.18 -7.70
C CYS A 269 -15.27 -8.43 -6.76
N SER A 270 -14.74 -7.77 -5.73
CA SER A 270 -15.53 -7.33 -4.55
C SER A 270 -15.60 -5.81 -4.34
N ARG A 271 -14.72 -5.01 -4.94
CA ARG A 271 -14.64 -3.56 -4.72
C ARG A 271 -15.39 -2.75 -5.76
N GLU A 272 -15.66 -1.48 -5.45
CA GLU A 272 -16.36 -0.58 -6.36
C GLU A 272 -15.65 -0.44 -7.72
N PRO A 273 -16.38 -0.19 -8.82
CA PRO A 273 -15.85 -0.17 -10.19
C PRO A 273 -14.54 0.61 -10.40
N PRO A 274 -14.31 1.82 -9.85
CA PRO A 274 -13.05 2.53 -10.07
C PRO A 274 -11.85 1.85 -9.40
N LEU A 275 -12.06 1.20 -8.25
CA LEU A 275 -10.99 0.50 -7.55
C LEU A 275 -10.71 -0.87 -8.19
N ALA A 276 -11.78 -1.59 -8.55
CA ALA A 276 -11.69 -2.85 -9.28
C ALA A 276 -11.01 -2.68 -10.65
N GLY A 277 -11.33 -1.61 -11.38
CA GLY A 277 -10.68 -1.29 -12.66
C GLY A 277 -9.18 -1.00 -12.52
N ARG A 278 -8.75 -0.33 -11.44
CA ARG A 278 -7.32 -0.07 -11.16
C ARG A 278 -6.57 -1.34 -10.79
N ALA A 279 -7.15 -2.17 -9.92
CA ALA A 279 -6.59 -3.47 -9.60
C ALA A 279 -6.44 -4.34 -10.86
N LEU A 280 -7.43 -4.32 -11.75
CA LEU A 280 -7.34 -4.97 -13.06
C LEU A 280 -6.18 -4.40 -13.89
N GLY A 281 -6.04 -3.07 -13.99
CA GLY A 281 -4.95 -2.43 -14.73
C GLY A 281 -3.56 -2.91 -14.30
N VAL A 282 -3.32 -3.03 -12.98
CA VAL A 282 -2.05 -3.58 -12.45
C VAL A 282 -1.85 -5.04 -12.87
N LEU A 283 -2.90 -5.87 -12.77
CA LEU A 283 -2.86 -7.27 -13.19
C LEU A 283 -2.59 -7.40 -14.70
N GLU A 284 -3.18 -6.55 -15.52
CA GLU A 284 -2.95 -6.58 -16.97
C GLU A 284 -1.52 -6.18 -17.33
N VAL A 285 -0.96 -5.15 -16.69
CA VAL A 285 0.45 -4.76 -16.86
C VAL A 285 1.37 -5.92 -16.46
N LEU A 286 1.10 -6.57 -15.32
CA LEU A 286 1.86 -7.72 -14.86
C LEU A 286 1.82 -8.88 -15.87
N LEU A 287 0.63 -9.20 -16.39
CA LEU A 287 0.43 -10.27 -17.37
C LEU A 287 1.13 -9.98 -18.70
N ARG A 288 1.11 -8.72 -19.18
CA ARG A 288 1.79 -8.33 -20.42
C ARG A 288 3.30 -8.22 -20.28
N ALA A 289 3.79 -7.84 -19.10
CA ALA A 289 5.21 -7.57 -18.89
C ALA A 289 6.09 -8.83 -18.77
N GLN A 290 5.51 -10.05 -18.79
CA GLN A 290 6.15 -11.36 -18.54
C GLN A 290 7.70 -11.34 -18.51
N ARG A 291 8.26 -10.95 -17.36
CA ARG A 291 9.68 -11.14 -17.04
C ARG A 291 9.75 -12.35 -16.14
N ASP A 292 10.35 -13.46 -16.58
CA ASP A 292 10.77 -14.62 -15.78
C ASP A 292 9.75 -15.33 -14.84
N PHE A 293 8.49 -14.87 -14.71
CA PHE A 293 7.39 -15.46 -13.90
C PHE A 293 6.57 -16.54 -14.65
N GLU A 294 7.09 -17.04 -15.77
CA GLU A 294 6.36 -17.62 -16.91
C GLU A 294 5.39 -18.78 -16.64
N SER A 295 5.44 -19.51 -15.51
CA SER A 295 4.57 -20.68 -15.29
C SER A 295 3.56 -20.57 -14.15
N ASP A 296 3.84 -19.79 -13.11
CA ASP A 296 3.13 -19.91 -11.83
C ASP A 296 1.99 -18.89 -11.68
N LEU A 297 2.05 -17.77 -12.42
CA LEU A 297 1.09 -16.67 -12.30
C LEU A 297 -0.28 -17.06 -12.87
N CYS A 298 -0.34 -17.47 -14.14
CA CYS A 298 -1.57 -17.95 -14.78
C CYS A 298 -2.08 -19.22 -14.09
N PHE A 299 -1.20 -20.09 -13.61
CA PHE A 299 -1.58 -21.28 -12.82
C PHE A 299 -2.31 -20.91 -11.53
N SER A 300 -1.90 -19.83 -10.85
CA SER A 300 -2.52 -19.35 -9.61
C SER A 300 -3.81 -18.56 -9.87
N LEU A 301 -3.87 -17.77 -10.94
CA LEU A 301 -5.02 -16.94 -11.29
C LEU A 301 -6.20 -17.75 -11.85
N ARG A 302 -5.95 -18.71 -12.75
CA ARG A 302 -7.03 -19.43 -13.46
C ARG A 302 -8.03 -20.11 -12.50
N PRO A 303 -7.62 -20.85 -11.45
CA PRO A 303 -8.55 -21.43 -10.49
C PRO A 303 -9.35 -20.37 -9.71
N ALA A 304 -8.72 -19.26 -9.34
CA ALA A 304 -9.36 -18.20 -8.59
C ALA A 304 -10.39 -17.44 -9.45
N VAL A 305 -10.06 -17.14 -10.71
CA VAL A 305 -10.98 -16.55 -11.69
C VAL A 305 -12.16 -17.50 -11.97
N LEU A 306 -11.90 -18.80 -12.14
CA LEU A 306 -12.94 -19.81 -12.29
C LEU A 306 -13.90 -19.80 -11.10
N GLN A 307 -13.37 -19.74 -9.88
CA GLN A 307 -14.18 -19.68 -8.67
C GLN A 307 -15.04 -18.40 -8.62
N ALA A 308 -14.49 -17.25 -9.02
CA ALA A 308 -15.23 -16.00 -9.11
C ALA A 308 -16.39 -16.07 -10.13
N LEU A 309 -16.11 -16.59 -11.35
CA LEU A 309 -17.15 -16.80 -12.37
C LEU A 309 -18.25 -17.78 -11.92
N GLN A 310 -17.88 -18.83 -11.18
CA GLN A 310 -18.83 -19.77 -10.62
C GLN A 310 -19.78 -19.09 -9.62
N ARG A 311 -19.27 -18.21 -8.75
CA ARG A 311 -20.11 -17.42 -7.82
C ARG A 311 -21.12 -16.56 -8.58
N HIS A 312 -20.66 -15.83 -9.61
CA HIS A 312 -21.57 -15.03 -10.47
C HIS A 312 -22.65 -15.89 -11.15
N SER A 313 -22.30 -17.10 -11.60
CA SER A 313 -23.25 -18.00 -12.24
C SER A 313 -24.34 -18.50 -11.28
N VAL A 314 -23.99 -18.74 -10.01
CA VAL A 314 -24.93 -19.16 -8.96
C VAL A 314 -25.82 -17.98 -8.52
N GLU A 315 -25.25 -16.81 -8.30
CA GLU A 315 -26.00 -15.59 -7.93
C GLU A 315 -27.01 -15.19 -9.00
N SER A 316 -26.62 -15.29 -10.28
CA SER A 316 -27.53 -15.06 -11.41
C SER A 316 -28.69 -16.07 -11.46
N MET A 317 -28.54 -17.27 -10.90
CA MET A 317 -29.57 -18.31 -10.86
C MET A 317 -30.47 -18.21 -9.62
N GLY A 318 -29.97 -17.66 -8.51
CA GLY A 318 -30.70 -17.47 -7.25
C GLY A 318 -31.59 -16.21 -7.20
N ASN A 319 -31.37 -15.22 -8.07
CA ASN A 319 -32.07 -13.94 -8.08
C ASN A 319 -33.51 -13.96 -8.63
N GLY A 320 -34.21 -15.09 -8.52
CA GLY A 320 -35.65 -15.16 -8.78
C GLY A 320 -36.52 -14.55 -7.66
N LEU A 321 -36.00 -14.36 -6.43
CA LEU A 321 -36.86 -14.07 -5.27
C LEU A 321 -36.30 -13.13 -4.19
N SER A 322 -35.22 -12.38 -4.39
CA SER A 322 -34.69 -11.49 -3.33
C SER A 322 -34.11 -10.19 -3.87
N GLN A 323 -35.00 -9.22 -4.06
CA GLN A 323 -34.67 -7.82 -4.30
C GLN A 323 -34.33 -7.16 -2.95
N GLY A 324 -33.05 -7.18 -2.57
CA GLY A 324 -32.57 -6.67 -1.28
C GLY A 324 -31.26 -5.89 -1.41
N HIS A 325 -31.34 -4.63 -1.82
CA HIS A 325 -30.49 -3.47 -1.48
C HIS A 325 -29.08 -3.69 -0.88
N ALA A 326 -28.22 -4.45 -1.55
CA ALA A 326 -26.78 -4.21 -1.51
C ALA A 326 -26.34 -3.96 -2.96
N ALA A 327 -25.65 -2.86 -3.23
CA ALA A 327 -25.14 -2.56 -4.56
C ALA A 327 -24.24 -3.71 -5.02
N GLN A 328 -24.78 -4.62 -5.84
CA GLN A 328 -24.03 -5.76 -6.34
C GLN A 328 -22.97 -5.22 -7.30
N VAL A 329 -21.70 -5.39 -6.93
CA VAL A 329 -20.58 -4.99 -7.77
C VAL A 329 -20.64 -5.82 -9.05
N ASN A 330 -20.88 -5.17 -10.19
CA ASN A 330 -20.86 -5.83 -11.49
C ASN A 330 -19.41 -6.04 -11.95
N SER A 331 -18.73 -7.02 -11.35
CA SER A 331 -17.32 -7.36 -11.64
C SER A 331 -17.15 -8.30 -12.84
N LEU A 332 -18.25 -8.81 -13.41
CA LEU A 332 -18.24 -9.72 -14.56
C LEU A 332 -17.49 -9.18 -15.80
N PRO A 333 -17.71 -7.92 -16.26
CA PRO A 333 -16.94 -7.35 -17.36
C PRO A 333 -15.42 -7.39 -17.11
N LEU A 334 -15.00 -7.09 -15.89
CA LEU A 334 -13.58 -7.02 -15.51
C LEU A 334 -12.94 -8.40 -15.45
N LEU A 335 -13.65 -9.40 -14.91
CA LEU A 335 -13.20 -10.79 -14.89
C LEU A 335 -13.03 -11.36 -16.31
N LEU A 336 -13.96 -11.06 -17.22
CA LEU A 336 -13.88 -11.50 -18.61
C LEU A 336 -12.73 -10.82 -19.36
N LYS A 337 -12.48 -9.54 -19.09
CA LYS A 337 -11.30 -8.82 -19.63
C LYS A 337 -10.00 -9.45 -19.14
N LEU A 338 -9.89 -9.74 -17.84
CA LEU A 338 -8.73 -10.41 -17.27
C LEU A 338 -8.47 -11.76 -17.95
N LEU A 339 -9.52 -12.57 -18.16
CA LEU A 339 -9.40 -13.84 -18.87
C LEU A 339 -8.88 -13.69 -20.30
N CYS A 340 -9.35 -12.67 -21.04
CA CYS A 340 -8.82 -12.41 -22.38
C CYS A 340 -7.32 -12.12 -22.33
N VAL A 341 -6.88 -11.27 -21.40
CA VAL A 341 -5.46 -10.90 -21.26
C VAL A 341 -4.62 -12.10 -20.88
N MET A 342 -5.10 -12.97 -20.00
CA MET A 342 -4.41 -14.21 -19.63
C MET A 342 -4.19 -15.11 -20.86
N GLU A 343 -5.23 -15.37 -21.65
CA GLU A 343 -5.13 -16.23 -22.84
C GLU A 343 -4.22 -15.66 -23.93
N THR A 344 -4.15 -14.33 -24.08
CA THR A 344 -3.26 -13.70 -25.06
C THR A 344 -1.82 -13.56 -24.59
N SER A 345 -1.59 -13.57 -23.26
CA SER A 345 -0.26 -13.38 -22.67
C SER A 345 0.47 -14.71 -22.43
N ASP A 346 -0.25 -15.84 -22.37
CA ASP A 346 0.39 -17.16 -22.32
C ASP A 346 1.03 -17.48 -23.69
N PRO A 347 2.37 -17.55 -23.80
CA PRO A 347 3.00 -17.93 -25.05
C PRO A 347 2.60 -19.37 -25.41
N PRO A 348 2.45 -19.70 -26.71
CA PRO A 348 2.36 -21.08 -27.15
C PRO A 348 3.72 -21.75 -26.86
N SER A 349 3.90 -22.26 -25.65
CA SER A 349 5.13 -22.89 -25.22
C SER A 349 5.50 -24.01 -26.20
N SER A 350 6.72 -23.91 -26.72
CA SER A 350 7.42 -24.78 -27.66
C SER A 350 7.77 -26.17 -27.08
N SER A 351 6.82 -26.77 -26.36
CA SER A 351 6.86 -28.18 -25.96
C SER A 351 5.54 -28.82 -26.36
N SER A 352 5.64 -29.85 -27.19
CA SER A 352 4.54 -30.64 -27.76
C SER A 352 3.60 -31.33 -26.76
N ASP A 353 3.63 -30.97 -25.47
CA ASP A 353 2.85 -31.55 -24.38
C ASP A 353 1.91 -30.56 -23.66
N SER A 354 1.97 -29.24 -23.93
CA SER A 354 1.07 -28.24 -23.31
C SER A 354 -0.27 -28.06 -24.04
N SER A 355 -0.49 -28.75 -25.17
CA SER A 355 -1.75 -28.67 -25.93
C SER A 355 -2.90 -29.46 -25.30
N LYS A 356 -2.76 -29.96 -24.08
CA LYS A 356 -3.87 -30.49 -23.29
C LYS A 356 -4.49 -29.33 -22.51
N MET A 357 -5.68 -28.89 -22.92
CA MET A 357 -6.53 -28.08 -22.04
C MET A 357 -6.62 -28.76 -20.68
N ASP A 358 -6.03 -28.14 -19.66
CA ASP A 358 -6.17 -28.60 -18.29
C ASP A 358 -7.65 -28.59 -17.88
N GLY A 359 -8.00 -29.39 -16.86
CA GLY A 359 -9.39 -29.47 -16.38
C GLY A 359 -9.96 -28.12 -15.91
N VAL A 360 -9.10 -27.15 -15.56
CA VAL A 360 -9.50 -25.77 -15.21
C VAL A 360 -9.86 -24.97 -16.47
N HIS A 361 -9.09 -25.10 -17.55
CA HIS A 361 -9.34 -24.46 -18.85
C HIS A 361 -10.69 -24.87 -19.45
N PHE A 362 -10.99 -26.17 -19.43
CA PHE A 362 -12.29 -26.65 -19.92
C PHE A 362 -13.46 -26.10 -19.09
N LYS A 363 -13.30 -26.01 -17.77
CA LYS A 363 -14.32 -25.43 -16.90
C LYS A 363 -14.51 -23.93 -17.17
N LEU A 364 -13.43 -23.18 -17.36
CA LEU A 364 -13.49 -21.77 -17.74
C LEU A 364 -14.26 -21.60 -19.06
N LEU A 365 -13.92 -22.37 -20.10
CA LEU A 365 -14.62 -22.35 -21.38
C LEU A 365 -16.13 -22.63 -21.22
N TYR A 366 -16.49 -23.67 -20.46
CA TYR A 366 -17.87 -24.01 -20.18
C TYR A 366 -18.62 -22.87 -19.48
N HIS A 367 -18.03 -22.29 -18.44
CA HIS A 367 -18.67 -21.21 -17.68
C HIS A 367 -18.82 -19.93 -18.50
N VAL A 368 -17.79 -19.53 -19.25
CA VAL A 368 -17.87 -18.33 -20.11
C VAL A 368 -18.88 -18.54 -21.24
N SER A 369 -18.92 -19.72 -21.86
CA SER A 369 -19.91 -20.04 -22.91
C SER A 369 -21.35 -19.98 -22.37
N ASN A 370 -21.60 -20.58 -21.21
CA ASN A 370 -22.92 -20.55 -20.58
C ASN A 370 -23.32 -19.13 -20.13
N LEU A 371 -22.36 -18.32 -19.64
CA LEU A 371 -22.61 -16.92 -19.31
C LEU A 371 -22.92 -16.09 -20.55
N ALA A 372 -22.13 -16.22 -21.62
CA ALA A 372 -22.36 -15.52 -22.88
C ALA A 372 -23.74 -15.80 -23.47
N GLY A 373 -24.22 -17.05 -23.37
CA GLY A 373 -25.58 -17.42 -23.80
C GLY A 373 -26.72 -16.83 -22.97
N ARG A 374 -26.44 -16.29 -21.77
CA ARG A 374 -27.43 -15.70 -20.84
C ARG A 374 -27.40 -14.17 -20.81
N LEU A 375 -26.33 -13.54 -21.29
CA LEU A 375 -26.18 -12.09 -21.34
C LEU A 375 -27.16 -11.47 -22.34
N LYS A 376 -27.67 -10.27 -22.04
CA LYS A 376 -28.53 -9.53 -22.98
C LYS A 376 -27.66 -8.85 -24.03
N PRO A 377 -28.16 -8.62 -25.26
CA PRO A 377 -27.43 -7.86 -26.28
C PRO A 377 -27.01 -6.45 -25.85
N SER A 378 -27.67 -5.87 -24.85
CA SER A 378 -27.33 -4.59 -24.23
C SER A 378 -26.07 -4.63 -23.34
N ASP A 379 -25.64 -5.81 -22.89
CA ASP A 379 -24.56 -6.00 -21.92
C ASP A 379 -23.19 -6.05 -22.64
N THR A 380 -22.95 -5.05 -23.49
CA THR A 380 -21.79 -5.01 -24.41
C THR A 380 -20.45 -5.08 -23.68
N GLU A 381 -20.35 -4.50 -22.49
CA GLU A 381 -19.16 -4.52 -21.64
C GLU A 381 -18.75 -5.94 -21.20
N SER A 382 -19.71 -6.87 -21.07
CA SER A 382 -19.46 -8.28 -20.75
C SER A 382 -19.43 -9.16 -21.99
N LEU A 383 -20.31 -8.90 -22.96
CA LEU A 383 -20.41 -9.71 -24.19
C LEU A 383 -19.13 -9.66 -25.03
N LEU A 384 -18.54 -8.46 -25.20
CA LEU A 384 -17.33 -8.30 -26.00
C LEU A 384 -16.16 -9.14 -25.45
N PRO A 385 -15.74 -9.01 -24.17
CA PRO A 385 -14.66 -9.83 -23.65
C PRO A 385 -15.03 -11.32 -23.58
N ALA A 386 -16.29 -11.69 -23.33
CA ALA A 386 -16.69 -13.10 -23.40
C ALA A 386 -16.48 -13.69 -24.80
N LEU A 387 -16.89 -12.98 -25.86
CA LEU A 387 -16.72 -13.43 -27.24
C LEU A 387 -15.25 -13.46 -27.64
N ASN A 388 -14.45 -12.47 -27.23
CA ASN A 388 -13.01 -12.46 -27.47
C ASN A 388 -12.32 -13.66 -26.84
N PHE A 389 -12.63 -13.98 -25.57
CA PHE A 389 -12.12 -15.17 -24.91
C PHE A 389 -12.49 -16.46 -25.65
N LEU A 390 -13.78 -16.62 -26.01
CA LEU A 390 -14.24 -17.79 -26.76
C LEU A 390 -13.52 -17.92 -28.12
N TYR A 391 -13.31 -16.80 -28.81
CA TYR A 391 -12.56 -16.76 -30.06
C TYR A 391 -11.10 -17.20 -29.85
N CYS A 392 -10.42 -16.71 -28.83
CA CYS A 392 -9.06 -17.11 -28.46
C CYS A 392 -8.96 -18.61 -28.18
N CYS A 393 -9.88 -19.18 -27.37
CA CYS A 393 -9.86 -20.61 -27.08
C CYS A 393 -10.07 -21.47 -28.34
N LEU A 394 -10.91 -21.01 -29.28
CA LEU A 394 -11.18 -21.72 -30.54
C LEU A 394 -10.03 -21.61 -31.55
N SER A 395 -9.36 -20.46 -31.63
CA SER A 395 -8.22 -20.26 -32.53
C SER A 395 -6.95 -21.00 -32.06
N LEU A 396 -6.83 -21.23 -30.75
CA LEU A 396 -5.75 -22.03 -30.14
C LEU A 396 -5.98 -23.54 -30.22
N SER A 397 -7.17 -24.01 -30.65
CA SER A 397 -7.47 -25.43 -30.81
C SER A 397 -6.78 -25.99 -32.06
N PRO A 398 -5.98 -27.07 -31.97
CA PRO A 398 -5.33 -27.64 -33.14
C PRO A 398 -6.37 -28.11 -34.15
N ALA A 399 -6.13 -27.85 -35.44
CA ALA A 399 -6.94 -28.34 -36.54
C ALA A 399 -6.82 -29.88 -36.67
N HIS A 400 -7.41 -30.62 -35.73
CA HIS A 400 -7.55 -32.08 -35.80
C HIS A 400 -9.02 -32.46 -35.99
N CYS A 401 -9.66 -31.86 -37.01
CA CYS A 401 -10.98 -32.27 -37.47
C CYS A 401 -11.10 -32.15 -39.00
N THR A 402 -10.18 -32.75 -39.75
CA THR A 402 -10.40 -33.02 -41.19
C THR A 402 -10.08 -34.45 -41.62
N ASP A 403 -9.73 -35.37 -40.72
CA ASP A 403 -9.36 -36.74 -41.11
C ASP A 403 -10.06 -37.85 -40.31
N ARG A 404 -11.36 -37.68 -40.07
CA ARG A 404 -12.29 -38.80 -39.76
C ARG A 404 -13.46 -38.77 -40.72
N GLY A 405 -13.13 -38.95 -41.99
CA GLY A 405 -14.08 -39.00 -43.09
C GLY A 405 -13.55 -39.80 -44.28
N ARG A 406 -12.75 -40.85 -44.06
CA ARG A 406 -12.44 -41.92 -45.01
C ARG A 406 -11.78 -43.08 -44.28
N GLY A 407 -12.55 -44.14 -44.10
CA GLY A 407 -12.16 -45.42 -43.53
C GLY A 407 -13.35 -46.34 -43.59
#